data_AF-A0A5S4HBZ1-F1
#
_entry.id   AF-A0A5S4HBZ1-F1
#
_cell.length_a   1.000
_cell.length_b   1.000
_cell.length_c   1.000
_cell.angle_alpha   90.00
_cell.angle_beta   90.00
_cell.angle_gamma   90.00
#
_symmetry.space_group_name_H-M   'P 1'
#
loop_
_entity.id
_entity.type
_entity.pdbx_description
1 polymer ?
#
loop_
_entity_poly.entity_id
_entity_poly.type
_entity_poly.pdbx_seq_one_letter_code
_entity_poly.pdbx_strand_id
1 'polypeptide(L)'
;MGASLARRLLDLDRAIRDTTKLITEGFRAHPQAEVIKSLPGVGPILGAEFIVATGGDVLAAFASSGRLASAGLVPVPKEKPHLHPSTTHQTAAA
;
A
#
# COMPACT_ATOMS: atom_id res chain seq x y z
N MET A 1 1.86 -3.82 -39.32
CA MET A 1 0.95 -3.36 -38.25
C MET A 1 1.31 -3.89 -36.86
N GLY A 2 1.75 -5.15 -36.69
CA GLY A 2 2.13 -5.67 -35.37
C GLY A 2 3.35 -4.98 -34.72
N ALA A 3 4.39 -4.69 -35.50
CA ALA A 3 5.60 -4.03 -34.99
C ALA A 3 5.35 -2.61 -34.44
N SER A 4 4.42 -1.85 -35.05
CA SER A 4 4.05 -0.51 -34.58
C SER A 4 3.20 -0.53 -33.31
N LEU A 5 2.33 -1.55 -33.14
CA LEU A 5 1.55 -1.73 -31.91
C LEU A 5 2.45 -2.15 -30.74
N ALA A 6 3.37 -3.09 -30.98
CA ALA A 6 4.35 -3.52 -29.97
C ALA A 6 5.22 -2.35 -29.50
N ARG A 7 5.70 -1.50 -30.42
CA ARG A 7 6.43 -0.27 -30.09
C ARG A 7 5.60 0.65 -29.19
N ARG A 8 4.34 0.90 -29.56
CA ARG A 8 3.44 1.78 -28.79
C ARG A 8 3.13 1.25 -27.38
N LEU A 9 3.03 -0.07 -27.22
CA LEU A 9 2.85 -0.68 -25.90
C LEU A 9 4.07 -0.46 -25.00
N LEU A 10 5.28 -0.61 -25.55
CA LEU A 10 6.53 -0.36 -24.81
C LEU A 10 6.69 1.12 -24.45
N ASP A 11 6.28 2.02 -25.35
CA ASP A 11 6.32 3.46 -25.08
C ASP A 11 5.34 3.84 -23.96
N LEU A 12 4.13 3.23 -23.93
CA LEU A 12 3.19 3.40 -22.82
C LEU A 12 3.72 2.84 -21.50
N ASP A 13 4.32 1.65 -21.50
CA ASP A 13 4.92 1.06 -20.30
C ASP A 13 5.98 2.01 -19.70
N ARG A 14 6.83 2.57 -20.56
CA ARG A 14 7.82 3.57 -20.13
C ARG A 14 7.14 4.81 -19.54
N ALA A 15 6.15 5.38 -20.22
CA ALA A 15 5.44 6.55 -19.74
C ALA A 15 4.74 6.30 -18.38
N ILE A 16 4.14 5.13 -18.19
CA ILE A 16 3.53 4.72 -16.92
C ILE A 16 4.59 4.65 -15.82
N ARG A 17 5.73 4.00 -16.10
CA ARG A 17 6.83 3.87 -15.14
C ARG A 17 7.43 5.22 -14.73
N ASP A 18 7.66 6.09 -15.71
CA ASP A 18 8.23 7.41 -15.46
C ASP A 18 7.25 8.28 -14.65
N THR A 19 5.95 8.24 -14.98
CA THR A 19 4.91 8.95 -14.23
C THR A 19 4.77 8.41 -12.81
N THR A 20 4.79 7.08 -12.65
CA THR A 20 4.74 6.41 -11.33
C THR A 20 5.92 6.84 -10.45
N LYS A 21 7.11 7.00 -11.05
CA LYS A 21 8.30 7.50 -10.36
C LYS A 21 8.10 8.94 -9.89
N LEU A 22 7.62 9.83 -10.76
CA LEU A 22 7.35 11.22 -10.40
C LEU A 22 6.31 11.34 -9.27
N ILE A 23 5.23 10.57 -9.33
CA ILE A 23 4.21 10.53 -8.26
C ILE A 23 4.85 10.04 -6.95
N THR A 24 5.65 8.99 -7.00
CA THR A 24 6.32 8.43 -5.82
C THR A 24 7.29 9.43 -5.19
N GLU A 25 8.06 10.14 -6.01
CA GLU A 25 8.99 11.18 -5.55
C GLU A 25 8.24 12.37 -4.96
N GLY A 26 7.20 12.85 -5.63
CA GLY A 26 6.34 13.94 -5.13
C GLY A 26 5.67 13.59 -3.81
N PHE A 27 5.14 12.36 -3.67
CA PHE A 27 4.59 11.88 -2.41
C PHE A 27 5.63 11.86 -1.31
N ARG A 28 6.83 11.32 -1.55
CA ARG A 28 7.90 11.25 -0.54
C ARG A 28 8.37 12.63 -0.06
N ALA A 29 8.25 13.66 -0.90
CA ALA A 29 8.55 15.03 -0.53
C ALA A 29 7.45 15.72 0.31
N HIS A 30 6.26 15.11 0.41
CA HIS A 30 5.13 15.71 1.14
C HIS A 30 5.32 15.60 2.67
N PRO A 31 5.00 16.67 3.45
CA PRO A 31 5.20 16.66 4.91
C PRO A 31 4.52 15.51 5.66
N GLN A 32 3.38 15.04 5.15
CA GLN A 32 2.58 13.98 5.78
C GLN A 32 2.92 12.56 5.28
N ALA A 33 3.91 12.41 4.39
CA ALA A 33 4.19 11.14 3.72
C ALA A 33 4.55 10.00 4.69
N GLU A 34 5.36 10.28 5.72
CA GLU A 34 5.75 9.26 6.70
C GLU A 34 4.56 8.76 7.51
N VAL A 35 3.67 9.66 7.93
CA VAL A 35 2.45 9.30 8.67
C VAL A 35 1.54 8.45 7.80
N ILE A 36 1.33 8.83 6.54
CA ILE A 36 0.45 8.10 5.63
C ILE A 36 1.01 6.71 5.28
N LYS A 37 2.34 6.57 5.09
CA LYS A 37 2.99 5.26 4.86
C LYS A 37 2.91 4.31 6.06
N SER A 38 2.71 4.83 7.28
CA SER A 38 2.54 3.99 8.46
C SER A 38 1.23 3.20 8.42
N LEU A 39 0.26 3.60 7.58
CA LEU A 39 -0.99 2.88 7.40
C LEU A 39 -0.73 1.55 6.66
N PRO A 40 -1.21 0.42 7.19
CA PRO A 40 -0.96 -0.88 6.59
C PRO A 40 -1.58 -0.95 5.18
N GLY A 41 -0.79 -1.41 4.21
CA GLY A 41 -1.23 -1.53 2.81
C GLY A 41 -1.14 -0.23 1.99
N VAL A 42 -0.75 0.89 2.59
CA VAL A 42 -0.63 2.19 1.89
C VAL A 42 0.78 2.38 1.35
N GLY A 43 0.96 2.06 0.07
CA GLY A 43 2.17 2.38 -0.69
C GLY A 43 2.19 3.84 -1.19
N PRO A 44 3.30 4.30 -1.78
CA PRO A 44 3.46 5.69 -2.22
C PRO A 44 2.38 6.21 -3.18
N ILE A 45 1.90 5.36 -4.09
CA ILE A 45 0.85 5.74 -5.06
C ILE A 45 -0.49 5.95 -4.34
N LEU A 46 -0.89 4.99 -3.50
CA LEU A 46 -2.13 5.12 -2.70
C LEU A 46 -2.04 6.28 -1.71
N GLY A 47 -0.86 6.53 -1.14
CA GLY A 47 -0.63 7.69 -0.28
C GLY A 47 -0.75 9.02 -1.02
N ALA A 48 -0.27 9.10 -2.26
CA ALA A 48 -0.44 10.28 -3.11
C ALA A 48 -1.91 10.53 -3.45
N GLU A 49 -2.63 9.47 -3.84
CA GLU A 49 -4.06 9.52 -4.12
C GLU A 49 -4.84 10.00 -2.89
N PHE A 50 -4.50 9.48 -1.71
CA PHE A 50 -5.13 9.88 -0.46
C PHE A 50 -4.94 11.38 -0.15
N ILE A 51 -3.74 11.94 -0.38
CA ILE A 51 -3.49 13.38 -0.21
C ILE A 51 -4.35 14.19 -1.18
N VAL A 52 -4.43 13.79 -2.45
CA VAL A 52 -5.25 14.49 -3.45
C VAL A 52 -6.74 14.40 -3.11
N ALA A 53 -7.22 13.22 -2.71
CA ALA A 53 -8.61 12.98 -2.34
C ALA A 53 -9.04 13.78 -1.11
N THR A 54 -8.10 14.11 -0.22
CA THR A 54 -8.32 14.97 0.96
C THR A 54 -8.08 16.45 0.68
N GLY A 55 -7.75 16.83 -0.56
CA GLY A 55 -7.45 18.22 -0.92
C GLY A 55 -6.14 18.76 -0.33
N GLY A 56 -5.23 17.89 0.09
CA GLY A 56 -3.96 18.26 0.71
C GLY A 56 -4.03 18.51 2.21
N ASP A 57 -5.23 18.51 2.81
CA ASP A 57 -5.42 18.68 4.25
C ASP A 57 -6.26 17.53 4.81
N VAL A 58 -5.56 16.48 5.24
CA VAL A 58 -6.17 15.29 5.85
C VAL A 58 -6.97 15.62 7.11
N LEU A 59 -6.56 16.63 7.89
CA LEU A 59 -7.25 17.00 9.13
C LEU A 59 -8.54 17.77 8.83
N ALA A 60 -8.54 18.63 7.82
CA ALA A 60 -9.75 19.27 7.34
C ALA A 60 -10.72 18.25 6.69
N ALA A 61 -10.19 17.26 5.96
CA ALA A 61 -11.01 16.23 5.33
C ALA A 61 -11.64 15.24 6.34
N PHE A 62 -10.93 14.90 7.41
CA PHE A 62 -11.38 13.96 8.44
C PHE A 62 -11.29 14.58 9.84
N ALA A 63 -12.46 14.95 10.39
CA ALA A 63 -12.57 15.55 11.72
C ALA A 63 -12.09 14.67 12.90
N SER A 64 -11.89 13.36 12.69
CA SER A 64 -11.31 12.46 13.69
C SER A 64 -10.74 11.18 13.07
N SER A 65 -9.86 10.50 13.81
CA SER A 65 -9.34 9.19 13.44
C SER A 65 -10.44 8.13 13.26
N GLY A 66 -11.54 8.22 14.01
CA GLY A 66 -12.71 7.36 13.86
C GLY A 66 -13.41 7.54 12.51
N ARG A 67 -13.52 8.79 12.02
CA ARG A 67 -14.09 9.07 10.69
C ARG A 67 -13.17 8.63 9.55
N LEU A 68 -11.86 8.70 9.76
CA LEU A 68 -10.88 8.14 8.84
C LEU A 68 -10.98 6.61 8.80
N ALA A 69 -11.08 5.96 9.96
CA ALA A 69 -11.22 4.51 10.05
C ALA A 69 -12.50 4.02 9.37
N SER A 70 -13.63 4.71 9.56
CA SER A 70 -14.91 4.35 8.92
C SER A 70 -14.93 4.53 7.40
N ALA A 71 -13.94 5.22 6.81
CA ALA A 71 -13.81 5.38 5.36
C ALA A 71 -13.17 4.15 4.66
N GLY A 72 -12.97 3.04 5.38
CA GLY A 72 -12.49 1.77 4.80
C GLY A 72 -11.00 1.48 5.04
N LEU A 73 -10.32 2.21 5.92
CA LEU A 73 -8.92 1.97 6.32
C LEU A 73 -8.79 1.07 7.58
N VAL A 74 -9.83 0.32 7.95
CA VAL A 74 -9.80 -0.54 9.13
C VAL A 74 -8.85 -1.73 8.90
N PRO A 75 -7.86 -1.96 9.77
CA PRO A 75 -6.99 -3.14 9.66
C PRO A 75 -7.80 -4.43 9.68
N VAL A 76 -7.59 -5.30 8.69
CA VAL A 76 -8.05 -6.70 8.76
C VAL A 76 -7.23 -7.40 9.85
N PRO A 77 -7.85 -7.97 10.90
CA PRO A 77 -7.12 -8.76 11.88
C PRO A 77 -6.47 -9.96 11.20
N LYS A 78 -5.14 -10.04 11.23
CA LYS A 78 -4.43 -11.26 10.84
C LYS A 78 -4.61 -12.28 11.96
N GLU A 79 -5.59 -13.15 11.85
CA GLU A 79 -5.58 -14.38 12.64
C GLU A 79 -4.33 -15.18 12.26
N LYS A 80 -3.43 -15.38 13.22
CA LYS A 80 -2.32 -16.32 13.07
C LYS A 80 -2.84 -17.72 13.41
N PRO A 81 -2.68 -18.72 12.53
CA PRO A 81 -3.06 -20.09 12.86
C PRO A 81 -2.29 -20.54 14.11
N HIS A 82 -3.02 -20.99 15.12
CA HIS A 82 -2.43 -21.58 16.33
C HIS A 82 -1.99 -22.99 15.95
N LEU A 83 -0.70 -23.18 15.65
CA LEU A 83 -0.15 -24.51 15.39
C LEU A 83 0.03 -25.22 16.74
N HIS A 84 -0.79 -26.23 17.03
CA HIS A 84 -0.58 -27.12 18.16
C HIS A 84 0.74 -27.89 17.96
N PRO A 85 1.66 -27.90 18.95
CA PRO A 85 2.84 -28.76 18.87
C PRO A 85 2.40 -30.22 19.07
N SER A 86 2.48 -31.02 18.01
CA SER A 86 2.43 -32.47 18.13
C SER A 86 3.75 -32.93 18.76
N THR A 87 3.66 -33.39 20.01
CA THR A 87 4.77 -33.99 20.75
C THR A 87 5.19 -35.30 20.07
N THR A 88 6.26 -35.28 19.28
CA THR A 88 6.98 -36.49 18.87
C THR A 88 8.09 -36.75 19.86
N HIS A 89 7.83 -37.55 20.89
CA HIS A 89 8.89 -38.28 21.58
C HIS A 89 9.09 -39.62 20.90
N GLN A 90 10.12 -39.67 20.05
CA GLN A 90 10.82 -40.89 19.70
C GLN A 90 11.87 -41.14 20.80
N THR A 91 12.01 -42.38 21.29
CA THR A 91 13.27 -43.17 21.35
C THR A 91 13.33 -44.13 22.56
N ALA A 92 13.43 -45.43 22.19
CA ALA A 92 14.25 -46.51 22.75
C ALA A 92 13.94 -47.25 24.07
N ALA A 93 14.07 -48.58 23.92
CA ALA A 93 14.72 -49.54 24.81
C ALA A 93 14.01 -49.95 26.11
N ALA A 94 13.36 -51.12 26.10
CA ALA A 94 13.90 -52.39 26.61
C ALA A 94 12.87 -53.51 26.39
#